data_AF-A0A1Y6K5G4-F1
#
_entry.id   AF-A0A1Y6K5G4-F1
#
_cell.length_a   1.000
_cell.length_b   1.000
_cell.length_c   1.000
_cell.angle_alpha   90.00
_cell.angle_beta   90.00
_cell.angle_gamma   90.00
#
_symmetry.space_group_name_H-M   'P 1'
#
loop_
_entity.id
_entity.type
_entity.pdbx_description
1 polymer ?
#
loop_
_entity_poly.entity_id
_entity_poly.type
_entity_poly.pdbx_seq_one_letter_code
_entity_poly.pdbx_strand_id
1 'polypeptide(L)'
;MFPIINIGPLAIQAAAFILLLSFFIGSFLTGKFSTNLGTHTEAIENGILIALIAGIIGARLGFMLKNPSIMTINPLSLLSLTPSMLDTSFGILVGILTPIILAQKKHLPLWPTLDALTPLFLLIFMGIHLANYANGNAYGVPTQVPWGVSLWNATRHPVQLYGFILGTILTLFLLIQTKWLKTTGFMHNGVLFSITIAGIAVIALFTRAFNAEKFLLGQFDFYQLIAFGSLLCSSALLYVRAFPRKRKIGVIISMGSNIDPQSNFSQAEEMLADQFRIRRKSGAYLTKDVYRRPEVNPFYNKVLEIETDLPYPALDERLKAIEKQLGRVTGEKARVVLDLDILTYGENVFKAAHHHIPSPDMLKYRYIAVPLAEMSPDFRNPATGVSIQEILEKITDQAKAIRINEVENGIER
;
A
#
# COMPACT_ATOMS: atom_id res chain seq x y z
N MET A 1 14.40 35.70 -7.45
CA MET A 1 13.64 34.43 -7.44
C MET A 1 13.35 34.02 -8.87
N PHE A 2 13.09 32.73 -9.13
CA PHE A 2 12.89 32.21 -10.49
C PHE A 2 11.42 31.77 -10.68
N PRO A 3 10.45 32.70 -10.71
CA PRO A 3 9.03 32.36 -10.84
C PRO A 3 8.70 31.77 -12.22
N ILE A 4 9.54 32.04 -13.23
CA ILE A 4 9.38 31.62 -14.60
C ILE A 4 10.68 30.97 -15.08
N ILE A 5 10.56 29.82 -15.73
CA ILE A 5 11.62 29.13 -16.45
C ILE A 5 11.38 29.38 -17.94
N ASN A 6 12.32 30.06 -18.59
CA ASN A 6 12.25 30.33 -20.02
C ASN A 6 12.97 29.23 -20.80
N ILE A 7 12.24 28.50 -21.62
CA ILE A 7 12.79 27.51 -22.57
C ILE A 7 12.51 28.03 -23.98
N GLY A 8 13.45 28.80 -24.53
CA GLY A 8 13.24 29.53 -25.79
C GLY A 8 12.05 30.50 -25.70
N PRO A 9 11.03 30.39 -26.58
CA PRO A 9 9.85 31.26 -26.52
C PRO A 9 8.83 30.85 -25.45
N LEU A 10 9.02 29.70 -24.77
CA LEU A 10 8.06 29.16 -23.82
C LEU A 10 8.41 29.60 -22.39
N ALA A 11 7.51 30.35 -21.75
CA ALA A 11 7.61 30.74 -20.34
C ALA A 11 6.80 29.77 -19.47
N ILE A 12 7.48 28.92 -18.70
CA ILE A 12 6.85 27.95 -17.80
C ILE A 12 6.87 28.50 -16.37
N GLN A 13 5.73 28.49 -15.67
CA GLN A 13 5.71 28.84 -14.26
C GLN A 13 6.45 27.79 -13.43
N ALA A 14 7.53 28.21 -12.76
CA ALA A 14 8.46 27.30 -12.07
C ALA A 14 7.76 26.47 -10.99
N ALA A 15 6.89 27.09 -10.18
CA ALA A 15 6.17 26.39 -9.12
C ALA A 15 5.24 25.29 -9.65
N ALA A 16 4.50 25.56 -10.73
CA ALA A 16 3.63 24.57 -11.35
C ALA A 16 4.44 23.41 -11.93
N PHE A 17 5.57 23.73 -12.58
CA PHE A 17 6.49 22.73 -13.11
C PHE A 17 7.09 21.84 -12.02
N ILE A 18 7.55 22.43 -10.91
CA ILE A 18 8.09 21.68 -9.76
C ILE A 18 7.04 20.74 -9.18
N LEU A 19 5.80 21.21 -8.98
CA LEU A 19 4.72 20.37 -8.45
C LEU A 19 4.37 19.22 -9.40
N LEU A 20 4.33 19.48 -10.72
CA LEU A 20 4.06 18.46 -11.73
C LEU A 20 5.19 17.42 -11.77
N LEU A 21 6.45 17.87 -11.69
CA LEU A 21 7.60 16.98 -11.64
C LEU A 21 7.60 16.11 -10.37
N SER A 22 7.32 16.71 -9.22
CA SER A 22 7.14 16.00 -7.95
C SER A 22 6.02 14.96 -8.03
N PHE A 23 4.88 15.31 -8.63
CA PHE A 23 3.77 14.39 -8.84
C PHE A 23 4.19 13.23 -9.77
N PHE A 24 4.83 13.52 -10.89
CA PHE A 24 5.23 12.51 -11.86
C PHE A 24 6.25 11.51 -11.27
N ILE A 25 7.31 12.02 -10.63
CA ILE A 25 8.32 11.19 -9.97
C ILE A 25 7.68 10.41 -8.82
N GLY A 26 6.85 11.05 -8.00
CA GLY A 26 6.14 10.41 -6.90
C GLY A 26 5.20 9.29 -7.36
N SER A 27 4.47 9.50 -8.45
CA SER A 27 3.58 8.51 -9.07
C SER A 27 4.39 7.33 -9.62
N PHE A 28 5.47 7.59 -10.36
CA PHE A 28 6.36 6.56 -10.87
C PHE A 28 6.97 5.69 -9.75
N LEU A 29 7.45 6.31 -8.67
CA LEU A 29 7.98 5.59 -7.51
C LEU A 29 6.89 4.79 -6.78
N THR A 30 5.66 5.32 -6.73
CA THR A 30 4.49 4.61 -6.17
C THR A 30 4.13 3.38 -7.01
N GLY A 31 4.16 3.45 -8.35
CA GLY A 31 3.94 2.31 -9.24
C GLY A 31 5.00 1.21 -9.05
N LYS A 32 6.27 1.61 -8.94
CA LYS A 32 7.36 0.67 -8.62
C LYS A 32 7.19 0.03 -7.25
N PHE A 33 6.81 0.82 -6.24
CA PHE A 33 6.68 0.34 -4.88
C PHE A 33 5.48 -0.58 -4.69
N SER A 34 4.30 -0.19 -5.21
CA SER A 34 3.07 -0.99 -5.20
C SER A 34 3.27 -2.37 -5.84
N THR A 35 4.02 -2.42 -6.95
CA THR A 35 4.40 -3.68 -7.61
C THR A 35 5.30 -4.54 -6.73
N ASN A 36 6.31 -3.94 -6.09
CA ASN A 36 7.21 -4.67 -5.18
C ASN A 36 6.49 -5.19 -3.93
N LEU A 37 5.46 -4.49 -3.47
CA LEU A 37 4.61 -4.93 -2.35
C LEU A 37 3.58 -5.97 -2.76
N GLY A 38 3.34 -6.20 -4.06
CA GLY A 38 2.30 -7.10 -4.54
C GLY A 38 0.87 -6.56 -4.37
N THR A 39 0.73 -5.23 -4.24
CA THR A 39 -0.59 -4.57 -4.17
C THR A 39 -1.21 -4.40 -5.56
N HIS A 40 -2.44 -3.90 -5.64
CA HIS A 40 -3.13 -3.68 -6.91
C HIS A 40 -2.60 -2.46 -7.67
N THR A 41 -1.38 -2.53 -8.21
CA THR A 41 -0.65 -1.44 -8.89
C THR A 41 -1.52 -0.67 -9.88
N GLU A 42 -2.16 -1.37 -10.83
CA GLU A 42 -2.95 -0.73 -11.88
C GLU A 42 -4.10 0.15 -11.32
N ALA A 43 -4.78 -0.31 -10.26
CA ALA A 43 -5.86 0.44 -9.65
C ALA A 43 -5.34 1.69 -8.91
N ILE A 44 -4.15 1.58 -8.31
CA ILE A 44 -3.49 2.70 -7.62
C ILE A 44 -3.03 3.75 -8.65
N GLU A 45 -2.33 3.35 -9.71
CA GLU A 45 -1.85 4.24 -10.77
C GLU A 45 -3.02 4.94 -11.50
N ASN A 46 -4.05 4.18 -11.88
CA ASN A 46 -5.26 4.74 -12.46
C ASN A 46 -5.96 5.70 -11.48
N GLY A 47 -6.02 5.34 -10.19
CA GLY A 47 -6.57 6.19 -9.14
C GLY A 47 -5.84 7.53 -9.04
N ILE A 48 -4.50 7.52 -9.06
CA ILE A 48 -3.66 8.73 -9.03
C ILE A 48 -3.92 9.63 -10.25
N LEU A 49 -3.96 9.04 -11.45
CA LEU A 49 -4.21 9.79 -12.69
C LEU A 49 -5.62 10.39 -12.71
N ILE A 50 -6.64 9.60 -12.37
CA ILE A 50 -8.02 10.06 -12.33
C ILE A 50 -8.19 11.13 -11.25
N ALA A 51 -7.53 11.01 -10.09
CA ALA A 51 -7.53 12.02 -9.04
C ALA A 51 -6.98 13.38 -9.53
N LEU A 52 -5.89 13.37 -10.30
CA LEU A 52 -5.33 14.60 -10.86
C LEU A 52 -6.31 15.26 -11.84
N ILE A 53 -6.85 14.49 -12.78
CA ILE A 53 -7.79 14.99 -13.79
C ILE A 53 -9.07 15.51 -13.12
N ALA A 54 -9.66 14.72 -12.22
CA ALA A 54 -10.85 15.09 -11.47
C ALA A 54 -10.60 16.31 -10.58
N GLY A 55 -9.42 16.45 -9.98
CA GLY A 55 -9.05 17.62 -9.20
C GLY A 55 -8.97 18.90 -10.03
N ILE A 56 -8.41 18.84 -11.24
CA ILE A 56 -8.35 19.99 -12.17
C ILE A 56 -9.76 20.38 -12.65
N ILE A 57 -10.56 19.39 -13.06
CA ILE A 57 -11.97 19.61 -13.46
C ILE A 57 -12.76 20.16 -12.28
N GLY A 58 -12.58 19.58 -11.10
CA GLY A 58 -13.18 20.02 -9.85
C GLY A 58 -12.85 21.48 -9.56
N ALA A 59 -11.56 21.86 -9.61
CA ALA A 59 -11.14 23.24 -9.38
C ALA A 59 -11.83 24.22 -10.35
N ARG A 60 -11.97 23.84 -11.63
CA ARG A 60 -12.67 24.64 -12.63
C ARG A 60 -14.15 24.80 -12.28
N LEU A 61 -14.83 23.70 -11.96
CA LEU A 61 -16.24 23.71 -11.58
C LEU A 61 -16.47 24.52 -10.30
N GLY A 62 -15.62 24.35 -9.29
CA GLY A 62 -15.68 25.11 -8.04
C GLY A 62 -15.58 26.62 -8.26
N PHE A 63 -14.68 27.06 -9.15
CA PHE A 63 -14.58 28.47 -9.53
C PHE A 63 -15.85 28.97 -10.23
N MET A 64 -16.41 28.19 -11.14
CA MET A 64 -17.66 28.54 -11.84
C MET A 64 -18.85 28.62 -10.89
N LEU A 65 -18.97 27.69 -9.95
CA LEU A 65 -20.01 27.69 -8.92
C LEU A 65 -19.94 28.93 -8.02
N LYS A 66 -18.72 29.42 -7.72
CA LYS A 66 -18.52 30.67 -6.98
C LYS A 66 -18.76 31.92 -7.82
N ASN A 67 -18.70 31.83 -9.15
CA ASN A 67 -18.80 32.97 -10.07
C ASN A 67 -19.79 32.69 -11.22
N PRO A 68 -21.09 32.47 -10.93
CA PRO A 68 -22.06 32.02 -11.94
C PRO A 68 -22.29 33.03 -13.07
N SER A 69 -22.07 34.33 -12.82
CA SER A 69 -22.19 35.40 -13.82
C SER A 69 -21.21 35.26 -14.99
N ILE A 70 -20.08 34.58 -14.80
CA ILE A 70 -19.10 34.35 -15.86
C ILE A 70 -19.67 33.38 -16.91
N MET A 71 -20.45 32.39 -16.48
CA MET A 71 -21.08 31.42 -17.38
C MET A 71 -22.16 32.05 -18.25
N THR A 72 -22.87 33.07 -17.75
CA THR A 72 -23.89 33.78 -18.53
C THR A 72 -23.30 34.67 -19.61
N ILE A 73 -22.07 35.17 -19.40
CA ILE A 73 -21.38 36.06 -20.35
C ILE A 73 -20.61 35.24 -21.40
N ASN A 74 -19.91 34.19 -20.96
CA ASN A 74 -19.13 33.34 -21.85
C ASN A 74 -19.19 31.87 -21.37
N PRO A 75 -20.09 31.05 -21.93
CA PRO A 75 -20.22 29.65 -21.53
C PRO A 75 -19.00 28.80 -21.89
N LEU A 76 -18.19 29.21 -22.88
CA LEU A 76 -16.94 28.52 -23.24
C LEU A 76 -15.81 28.72 -22.21
N SER A 77 -16.00 29.61 -21.23
CA SER A 77 -15.05 29.83 -20.13
C SER A 77 -14.80 28.59 -19.27
N LEU A 78 -15.68 27.59 -19.33
CA LEU A 78 -15.49 26.28 -18.71
C LEU A 78 -14.25 25.55 -19.26
N LEU A 79 -13.91 25.76 -20.54
CA LEU A 79 -12.77 25.14 -21.22
C LEU A 79 -11.53 26.05 -21.21
N SER A 80 -11.57 27.18 -20.50
CA SER A 80 -10.45 28.11 -20.44
C SER A 80 -9.23 27.45 -19.80
N LEU A 81 -8.06 27.64 -20.42
CA LEU A 81 -6.77 27.16 -19.92
C LEU A 81 -6.15 28.13 -18.89
N THR A 82 -6.83 29.23 -18.56
CA THR A 82 -6.28 30.23 -17.63
C THR A 82 -6.23 29.67 -16.20
N PRO A 83 -5.05 29.62 -15.54
CA PRO A 83 -4.92 29.07 -14.19
C PRO A 83 -5.62 29.89 -13.10
N SER A 84 -5.85 31.20 -13.31
CA SER A 84 -6.53 32.06 -12.33
C SER A 84 -8.02 31.75 -12.15
N MET A 85 -8.61 30.97 -13.05
CA MET A 85 -10.01 30.54 -13.01
C MET A 85 -10.15 29.13 -12.42
N LEU A 86 -9.34 28.82 -11.40
CA LEU A 86 -9.32 27.54 -10.69
C LEU A 86 -9.52 27.78 -9.20
N ASP A 87 -10.49 27.09 -8.61
CA ASP A 87 -10.65 27.00 -7.17
C ASP A 87 -9.81 25.83 -6.63
N THR A 88 -8.62 26.16 -6.15
CA THR A 88 -7.69 25.15 -5.61
C THR A 88 -8.28 24.34 -4.47
N SER A 89 -9.09 24.94 -3.59
CA SER A 89 -9.65 24.25 -2.42
C SER A 89 -10.67 23.20 -2.85
N PHE A 90 -11.56 23.57 -3.77
CA PHE A 90 -12.55 22.64 -4.31
C PHE A 90 -11.89 21.56 -5.18
N GLY A 91 -10.84 21.90 -5.94
CA GLY A 91 -10.06 20.92 -6.69
C GLY A 91 -9.37 19.88 -5.82
N ILE A 92 -8.75 20.30 -4.71
CA ILE A 92 -8.16 19.38 -3.72
C ILE A 92 -9.23 18.46 -3.13
N LEU A 93 -10.39 19.00 -2.77
CA LEU A 93 -11.51 18.20 -2.25
C LEU A 93 -11.93 17.10 -3.23
N VAL A 94 -12.20 17.46 -4.49
CA VAL A 94 -12.59 16.49 -5.53
C VAL A 94 -11.46 15.49 -5.79
N GLY A 95 -10.22 15.98 -5.93
CA GLY A 95 -9.05 15.15 -6.16
C GLY A 95 -8.76 14.15 -5.04
N ILE A 96 -9.16 14.42 -3.79
CA ILE A 96 -9.07 13.47 -2.66
C ILE A 96 -10.25 12.50 -2.65
N LEU A 97 -11.48 12.99 -2.87
CA LEU A 97 -12.68 12.15 -2.82
C LEU A 97 -12.73 11.12 -3.94
N THR A 98 -12.31 11.48 -5.16
CA THR A 98 -12.33 10.60 -6.32
C THR A 98 -11.55 9.28 -6.11
N PRO A 99 -10.26 9.29 -5.74
CA PRO A 99 -9.51 8.06 -5.51
C PRO A 99 -10.06 7.25 -4.32
N ILE A 100 -10.64 7.89 -3.29
CA ILE A 100 -11.32 7.18 -2.19
C ILE A 100 -12.51 6.39 -2.71
N ILE A 101 -13.36 7.01 -3.54
CA ILE A 101 -14.52 6.35 -4.15
C ILE A 101 -14.08 5.19 -5.05
N LEU A 102 -13.03 5.39 -5.87
CA LEU A 102 -12.49 4.36 -6.74
C LEU A 102 -11.89 3.19 -5.93
N ALA A 103 -11.16 3.49 -4.86
CA ALA A 103 -10.59 2.49 -3.97
C ALA A 103 -11.69 1.66 -3.29
N GLN A 104 -12.78 2.29 -2.83
CA GLN A 104 -13.94 1.58 -2.28
C GLN A 104 -14.62 0.68 -3.32
N LYS A 105 -14.86 1.19 -4.54
CA LYS A 105 -15.46 0.40 -5.63
C LYS A 105 -14.61 -0.80 -6.03
N LYS A 106 -13.28 -0.68 -5.93
CA LYS A 106 -12.31 -1.75 -6.23
C LYS A 106 -11.95 -2.58 -5.00
N HIS A 107 -12.59 -2.34 -3.84
CA HIS A 107 -12.29 -3.01 -2.58
C HIS A 107 -10.81 -3.00 -2.19
N LEU A 108 -10.09 -1.90 -2.53
CA LEU A 108 -8.67 -1.81 -2.26
C LEU A 108 -8.41 -1.82 -0.74
N PRO A 109 -7.47 -2.67 -0.27
CA PRO A 109 -7.07 -2.68 1.13
C PRO A 109 -6.47 -1.33 1.54
N LEU A 110 -7.13 -0.62 2.46
CA LEU A 110 -6.77 0.75 2.83
C LEU A 110 -5.28 0.91 3.19
N TRP A 111 -4.77 0.06 4.07
CA TRP A 111 -3.43 0.22 4.64
C TRP A 111 -2.31 -0.12 3.65
N PRO A 112 -2.35 -1.27 2.94
CA PRO A 112 -1.39 -1.53 1.86
C PRO A 112 -1.41 -0.43 0.77
N THR A 113 -2.58 0.09 0.42
CA THR A 113 -2.68 1.19 -0.56
C THR A 113 -2.04 2.47 -0.03
N LEU A 114 -2.27 2.85 1.22
CA LEU A 114 -1.66 4.04 1.83
C LEU A 114 -0.14 3.89 1.99
N ASP A 115 0.35 2.71 2.37
CA ASP A 115 1.78 2.43 2.45
C ASP A 115 2.43 2.56 1.06
N ALA A 116 1.80 2.02 0.01
CA ALA A 116 2.28 2.14 -1.37
C ALA A 116 2.33 3.60 -1.86
N LEU A 117 1.40 4.46 -1.44
CA LEU A 117 1.35 5.89 -1.79
C LEU A 117 2.39 6.77 -1.08
N THR A 118 3.12 6.23 -0.10
CA THR A 118 4.14 6.96 0.69
C THR A 118 5.11 7.79 -0.17
N PRO A 119 5.69 7.27 -1.27
CA PRO A 119 6.60 8.05 -2.12
C PRO A 119 5.93 9.29 -2.72
N LEU A 120 4.67 9.18 -3.15
CA LEU A 120 3.92 10.30 -3.71
C LEU A 120 3.71 11.40 -2.66
N PHE A 121 3.29 11.05 -1.44
CA PHE A 121 3.08 12.03 -0.36
C PHE A 121 4.36 12.81 -0.02
N LEU A 122 5.50 12.12 0.09
CA LEU A 122 6.79 12.75 0.37
C LEU A 122 7.25 13.68 -0.75
N LEU A 123 7.13 13.23 -2.01
CA LEU A 123 7.55 14.00 -3.18
C LEU A 123 6.68 15.25 -3.37
N ILE A 124 5.37 15.14 -3.15
CA ILE A 124 4.46 16.30 -3.16
C ILE A 124 4.78 17.26 -2.02
N PHE A 125 5.01 16.75 -0.80
CA PHE A 125 5.39 17.59 0.34
C PHE A 125 6.66 18.40 0.06
N MET A 126 7.74 17.75 -0.41
CA MET A 126 8.97 18.43 -0.80
C MET A 126 8.76 19.38 -1.99
N GLY A 127 7.93 18.97 -2.96
CA GLY A 127 7.57 19.78 -4.12
C GLY A 127 6.87 21.09 -3.75
N ILE A 128 5.96 21.06 -2.77
CA ILE A 128 5.29 22.27 -2.26
C ILE A 128 6.30 23.25 -1.67
N HIS A 129 7.25 22.76 -0.87
CA HIS A 129 8.32 23.61 -0.33
C HIS A 129 9.17 24.23 -1.45
N LEU A 130 9.63 23.43 -2.41
CA LEU A 130 10.46 23.92 -3.50
C LEU A 130 9.69 24.88 -4.43
N ALA A 131 8.40 24.63 -4.67
CA ALA A 131 7.52 25.51 -5.45
C ALA A 131 7.32 26.87 -4.75
N ASN A 132 7.11 26.88 -3.43
CA ASN A 132 7.03 28.11 -2.64
C ASN A 132 8.36 28.90 -2.68
N TYR A 133 9.48 28.18 -2.62
CA TYR A 133 10.81 28.77 -2.76
C TYR A 133 11.07 29.32 -4.17
N ALA A 134 10.50 28.76 -5.22
CA ALA A 134 10.63 29.32 -6.57
C ALA A 134 9.81 30.61 -6.74
N ASN A 135 8.61 30.65 -6.13
CA ASN A 135 7.65 31.75 -6.26
C ASN A 135 7.94 32.97 -5.37
N GLY A 136 8.55 32.80 -4.20
CA GLY A 136 8.64 33.90 -3.24
C GLY A 136 7.69 33.87 -2.08
N ASN A 137 7.02 32.75 -1.89
CA ASN A 137 5.91 32.65 -0.95
C ASN A 137 6.32 31.88 0.30
N ALA A 138 5.63 32.13 1.41
CA ALA A 138 5.83 31.41 2.68
C ALA A 138 7.24 31.56 3.31
N TYR A 139 7.87 32.72 3.15
CA TYR A 139 9.10 33.05 3.87
C TYR A 139 8.84 33.28 5.36
N GLY A 140 9.90 33.09 6.15
CA GLY A 140 9.81 33.24 7.58
C GLY A 140 9.85 34.69 8.05
N VAL A 141 9.81 34.82 9.38
CA VAL A 141 10.04 36.09 10.08
C VAL A 141 11.45 36.64 9.77
N PRO A 142 11.66 37.97 9.91
CA PRO A 142 12.98 38.58 9.75
C PRO A 142 14.03 37.95 10.68
N THR A 143 15.26 37.85 10.20
CA THR A 143 16.33 37.11 10.87
C THR A 143 17.71 37.67 10.52
N GLN A 144 18.69 37.29 11.35
CA GLN A 144 20.11 37.64 11.18
C GLN A 144 20.99 36.41 10.90
N VAL A 145 20.39 35.22 10.69
CA VAL A 145 21.17 34.00 10.40
C VAL A 145 21.90 34.12 9.05
N PRO A 146 23.11 33.54 8.90
CA PRO A 146 23.95 33.75 7.73
C PRO A 146 23.40 33.11 6.43
N TRP A 147 22.48 32.16 6.53
CA TRP A 147 21.76 31.57 5.39
C TRP A 147 20.37 32.19 5.16
N GLY A 148 20.11 33.38 5.73
CA GLY A 148 18.89 34.13 5.47
C GLY A 148 18.81 34.60 4.01
N VAL A 149 17.58 34.70 3.48
CA VAL A 149 17.35 35.20 2.12
C VAL A 149 16.78 36.61 2.19
N SER A 150 17.39 37.54 1.48
CA SER A 150 16.93 38.93 1.40
C SER A 150 15.73 39.06 0.47
N LEU A 151 14.58 39.43 1.02
CA LEU A 151 13.30 39.62 0.33
C LEU A 151 12.48 40.71 1.04
N TRP A 152 11.83 41.58 0.27
CA TRP A 152 10.98 42.66 0.80
C TRP A 152 11.70 43.56 1.82
N ASN A 153 12.93 43.98 1.50
CA ASN A 153 13.79 44.82 2.34
C ASN A 153 14.14 44.24 3.72
N ALA A 154 14.00 42.92 3.91
CA ALA A 154 14.42 42.23 5.11
C ALA A 154 15.11 40.90 4.78
N THR A 155 16.10 40.53 5.57
CA THR A 155 16.65 39.17 5.56
C THR A 155 15.69 38.27 6.34
N ARG A 156 15.21 37.20 5.72
CA ARG A 156 14.18 36.30 6.28
C ARG A 156 14.65 34.86 6.30
N HIS A 157 14.09 34.07 7.22
CA HIS A 157 14.32 32.62 7.22
C HIS A 157 13.79 32.00 5.92
N PRO A 158 14.60 31.26 5.14
CA PRO A 158 14.12 30.46 4.02
C PRO A 158 13.47 29.16 4.51
N VAL A 159 12.31 29.28 5.17
CA VAL A 159 11.62 28.16 5.84
C VAL A 159 11.29 27.02 4.87
N GLN A 160 11.11 27.34 3.60
CA GLN A 160 10.88 26.37 2.54
C GLN A 160 12.08 25.42 2.39
N LEU A 161 13.31 25.93 2.48
CA LEU A 161 14.51 25.11 2.45
C LEU A 161 14.61 24.21 3.69
N TYR A 162 14.17 24.69 4.86
CA TYR A 162 14.13 23.87 6.08
C TYR A 162 13.19 22.67 5.89
N GLY A 163 11.98 22.92 5.39
CA GLY A 163 11.01 21.86 5.10
C GLY A 163 11.49 20.88 4.04
N PHE A 164 12.13 21.38 2.97
CA PHE A 164 12.71 20.54 1.91
C PHE A 164 13.85 19.65 2.42
N ILE A 165 14.79 20.21 3.19
CA ILE A 165 15.93 19.45 3.74
C ILE A 165 15.44 18.38 4.71
N LEU A 166 14.56 18.74 5.65
CA LEU A 166 14.01 17.77 6.61
C LEU A 166 13.15 16.71 5.90
N GLY A 167 12.37 17.10 4.87
CA GLY A 167 11.63 16.16 4.02
C GLY A 167 12.54 15.21 3.26
N THR A 168 13.71 15.68 2.81
CA THR A 168 14.73 14.85 2.16
C THR A 168 15.33 13.85 3.15
N ILE A 169 15.65 14.28 4.37
CA ILE A 169 16.15 13.40 5.44
C ILE A 169 15.12 12.32 5.78
N LEU A 170 13.85 12.68 5.93
CA LEU A 170 12.76 11.74 6.16
C LEU A 170 12.63 10.74 4.98
N THR A 171 12.70 11.23 3.74
CA THR A 171 12.64 10.39 2.55
C THR A 171 13.80 9.39 2.50
N LEU A 172 15.04 9.84 2.75
CA LEU A 172 16.22 8.98 2.79
C LEU A 172 16.12 7.92 3.91
N PHE A 173 15.67 8.32 5.10
CA PHE A 173 15.40 7.38 6.19
C PHE A 173 14.42 6.28 5.75
N LEU A 174 13.30 6.65 5.14
CA LEU A 174 12.28 5.70 4.69
C LEU A 174 12.76 4.83 3.52
N LEU A 175 13.58 5.35 2.61
CA LEU A 175 14.21 4.56 1.55
C LEU A 175 15.15 3.52 2.14
N ILE A 176 15.91 3.84 3.19
CA ILE A 176 16.78 2.88 3.88
C ILE A 176 15.92 1.78 4.53
N GLN A 177 14.88 2.16 5.28
CA GLN A 177 13.99 1.20 5.95
C GLN A 177 13.26 0.28 4.95
N THR A 178 12.91 0.78 3.77
CA THR A 178 12.22 0.02 2.73
C THR A 178 13.15 -0.70 1.74
N LYS A 179 14.47 -0.69 2.01
CA LYS A 179 15.52 -1.23 1.11
C LYS A 179 15.36 -0.71 -0.32
N TRP A 180 15.18 0.61 -0.45
CA TRP A 180 14.91 1.33 -1.69
C TRP A 180 13.59 0.93 -2.36
N LEU A 181 12.50 1.02 -1.61
CA LEU A 181 11.13 0.71 -2.07
C LEU A 181 10.96 -0.73 -2.57
N LYS A 182 11.70 -1.68 -1.99
CA LYS A 182 11.64 -3.11 -2.37
C LYS A 182 10.77 -3.94 -1.41
N THR A 183 10.68 -3.53 -0.15
CA THR A 183 9.91 -4.25 0.88
C THR A 183 9.56 -3.30 2.03
N THR A 184 8.49 -3.60 2.76
CA THR A 184 8.18 -3.00 4.07
C THR A 184 8.83 -3.77 5.23
N GLY A 185 9.56 -4.85 4.96
CA GLY A 185 10.07 -5.76 5.99
C GLY A 185 8.91 -6.39 6.77
N PHE A 186 9.04 -6.58 8.07
CA PHE A 186 7.96 -7.10 8.92
C PHE A 186 7.03 -6.02 9.49
N MET A 187 7.07 -4.81 8.93
CA MET A 187 6.17 -3.75 9.39
C MET A 187 4.73 -4.14 9.07
N HIS A 188 3.86 -4.07 10.09
CA HIS A 188 2.42 -4.23 9.92
C HIS A 188 1.89 -3.16 8.94
N ASN A 189 0.82 -3.49 8.22
CA ASN A 189 0.23 -2.56 7.27
C ASN A 189 -0.18 -1.24 7.96
N GLY A 190 0.13 -0.13 7.31
CA GLY A 190 -0.18 1.22 7.74
C GLY A 190 0.89 1.84 8.65
N VAL A 191 1.88 1.08 9.10
CA VAL A 191 2.99 1.61 9.92
C VAL A 191 3.85 2.57 9.10
N LEU A 192 4.19 2.20 7.86
CA LEU A 192 5.02 3.03 6.98
C LEU A 192 4.33 4.37 6.68
N PHE A 193 3.06 4.32 6.30
CA PHE A 193 2.26 5.52 6.09
C PHE A 193 2.14 6.37 7.37
N SER A 194 1.92 5.75 8.53
CA SER A 194 1.80 6.47 9.81
C SER A 194 3.10 7.18 10.19
N ILE A 195 4.25 6.53 10.06
CA ILE A 195 5.57 7.16 10.30
C ILE A 195 5.78 8.33 9.33
N THR A 196 5.39 8.17 8.07
CA THR A 196 5.50 9.21 7.05
C THR A 196 4.69 10.45 7.43
N ILE A 197 3.41 10.26 7.78
CA ILE A 197 2.53 11.37 8.18
C ILE A 197 2.99 12.00 9.49
N ALA A 198 3.45 11.22 10.45
CA ALA A 198 4.02 11.74 11.70
C ALA A 198 5.26 12.60 11.42
N GLY A 199 6.17 12.13 10.56
CA GLY A 199 7.36 12.88 10.14
C GLY A 199 7.01 14.18 9.44
N ILE A 200 6.10 14.14 8.45
CA ILE A 200 5.59 15.35 7.77
C ILE A 200 4.97 16.33 8.78
N ALA A 201 4.18 15.83 9.74
CA ALA A 201 3.55 16.64 10.77
C ALA A 201 4.58 17.31 11.69
N VAL A 202 5.62 16.59 12.12
CA VAL A 202 6.72 17.18 12.91
C VAL A 202 7.44 18.28 12.13
N ILE A 203 7.75 18.03 10.85
CA ILE A 203 8.39 19.03 9.99
C ILE A 203 7.48 20.25 9.82
N ALA A 204 6.17 20.03 9.63
CA ALA A 204 5.20 21.11 9.52
C ALA A 204 5.11 21.94 10.82
N LEU A 205 5.05 21.30 11.99
CA LEU A 205 5.06 22.01 13.29
C LEU A 205 6.33 22.86 13.45
N PHE A 206 7.50 22.29 13.14
CA PHE A 206 8.78 22.98 13.21
C PHE A 206 8.83 24.17 12.24
N THR A 207 8.54 23.95 10.96
CA THR A 207 8.59 25.00 9.93
C THR A 207 7.57 26.10 10.20
N ARG A 208 6.34 25.77 10.62
CA ARG A 208 5.34 26.77 10.97
C ARG A 208 5.80 27.70 12.08
N ALA A 209 6.67 27.29 13.00
CA ALA A 209 7.19 28.19 14.04
C ALA A 209 7.93 29.41 13.45
N PHE A 210 8.53 29.28 12.25
CA PHE A 210 9.31 30.33 11.62
C PHE A 210 8.53 31.12 10.55
N ASN A 211 7.43 30.58 10.02
CA ASN A 211 6.64 31.25 8.97
C ASN A 211 6.10 32.61 9.44
N ALA A 212 6.29 33.64 8.61
CA ALA A 212 5.73 34.97 8.89
C ALA A 212 4.21 35.01 8.71
N GLU A 213 3.70 34.33 7.68
CA GLU A 213 2.27 34.31 7.37
C GLU A 213 1.54 33.20 8.16
N LYS A 214 0.59 33.64 8.96
CA LYS A 214 -0.21 32.81 9.86
C LYS A 214 -1.69 32.90 9.48
N PHE A 215 -2.33 31.74 9.36
CA PHE A 215 -3.78 31.66 9.19
C PHE A 215 -4.37 31.30 10.55
N LEU A 216 -4.88 32.30 11.28
CA LEU A 216 -5.28 32.12 12.67
C LEU A 216 -6.75 31.69 12.78
N LEU A 217 -6.99 30.63 13.55
CA LEU A 217 -8.31 30.23 14.04
C LEU A 217 -8.35 30.58 15.54
N GLY A 218 -8.91 31.74 15.87
CA GLY A 218 -8.78 32.33 17.20
C GLY A 218 -7.32 32.72 17.47
N GLN A 219 -6.71 32.14 18.51
CA GLN A 219 -5.30 32.40 18.87
C GLN A 219 -4.32 31.38 18.27
N PHE A 220 -4.82 30.34 17.61
CA PHE A 220 -3.99 29.24 17.11
C PHE A 220 -3.80 29.33 15.61
N ASP A 221 -2.60 28.98 15.15
CA ASP A 221 -2.32 28.81 13.73
C ASP A 221 -3.01 27.53 13.21
N PHE A 222 -3.94 27.69 12.28
CA PHE A 222 -4.76 26.61 11.71
C PHE A 222 -3.91 25.46 11.15
N TYR A 223 -2.86 25.77 10.39
CA TYR A 223 -2.00 24.72 9.83
C TYR A 223 -1.17 24.01 10.91
N GLN A 224 -0.88 24.70 12.01
CA GLN A 224 -0.21 24.10 13.17
C GLN A 224 -1.16 23.16 13.92
N LEU A 225 -2.44 23.52 14.06
CA LEU A 225 -3.47 22.63 14.62
C LEU A 225 -3.66 21.36 13.77
N ILE A 226 -3.71 21.49 12.44
CA ILE A 226 -3.78 20.34 11.53
C ILE A 226 -2.55 19.44 11.72
N ALA A 227 -1.34 20.01 11.70
CA ALA A 227 -0.13 19.24 11.88
C ALA A 227 -0.10 18.52 13.24
N PHE A 228 -0.53 19.19 14.32
CA PHE A 228 -0.61 18.58 15.64
C PHE A 228 -1.64 17.43 15.68
N GLY A 229 -2.83 17.63 15.12
CA GLY A 229 -3.85 16.58 15.01
C GLY A 229 -3.37 15.39 14.18
N SER A 230 -2.69 15.63 13.06
CA SER A 230 -2.07 14.59 12.25
C SER A 230 -1.00 13.82 13.02
N LEU A 231 -0.17 14.50 13.81
CA LEU A 231 0.85 13.88 14.66
C LEU A 231 0.23 12.97 15.74
N LEU A 232 -0.80 13.45 16.45
CA LEU A 232 -1.49 12.65 17.46
C LEU A 232 -2.19 11.43 16.85
N CYS A 233 -2.90 11.61 15.73
CA CYS A 233 -3.59 10.53 15.03
C CYS A 233 -2.60 9.47 14.53
N SER A 234 -1.52 9.89 13.85
CA SER A 234 -0.49 8.97 13.35
C SER A 234 0.27 8.26 14.48
N SER A 235 0.54 8.93 15.61
CA SER A 235 1.17 8.30 16.78
C SER A 235 0.26 7.26 17.43
N ALA A 236 -1.04 7.56 17.55
CA ALA A 236 -2.02 6.61 18.08
C ALA A 236 -2.17 5.40 17.16
N LEU A 237 -2.25 5.61 15.84
CA LEU A 237 -2.26 4.53 14.85
C LEU A 237 -0.98 3.69 14.92
N LEU A 238 0.18 4.34 15.01
CA LEU A 238 1.46 3.66 15.17
C LEU A 238 1.48 2.80 16.43
N TYR A 239 1.03 3.32 17.57
CA TYR A 239 0.97 2.57 18.82
C TYR A 239 0.06 1.33 18.69
N VAL A 240 -1.15 1.50 18.16
CA VAL A 240 -2.12 0.42 18.00
C VAL A 240 -1.64 -0.65 17.00
N ARG A 241 -0.87 -0.26 15.98
CA ARG A 241 -0.40 -1.16 14.91
C ARG A 241 0.95 -1.79 15.17
N ALA A 242 1.86 -1.08 15.83
CA ALA A 242 3.17 -1.61 16.19
C ALA A 242 3.09 -2.55 17.40
N PHE A 243 2.12 -2.31 18.30
CA PHE A 243 1.91 -3.10 19.52
C PHE A 243 0.48 -3.67 19.58
N PRO A 244 0.11 -4.57 18.65
CA PRO A 244 -1.19 -5.22 18.74
C PRO A 244 -1.26 -5.99 20.07
N ARG A 245 -2.29 -5.71 20.90
CA ARG A 245 -2.62 -6.57 22.05
C ARG A 245 -2.72 -8.00 21.55
N LYS A 246 -2.04 -8.97 22.20
CA LYS A 246 -2.01 -10.42 21.86
C LYS A 246 -3.31 -10.85 21.19
N ARG A 247 -3.36 -10.77 19.87
CA ARG A 247 -4.50 -11.16 19.05
C ARG A 247 -4.04 -12.39 18.31
N LYS A 248 -4.82 -13.46 18.45
CA LYS A 248 -4.68 -14.61 17.58
C LYS A 248 -4.89 -14.13 16.15
N ILE A 249 -3.92 -14.35 15.29
CA ILE A 249 -3.93 -13.99 13.87
C ILE A 249 -4.39 -15.23 13.10
N GLY A 250 -5.37 -15.05 12.22
CA GLY A 250 -5.77 -16.07 11.26
C GLY A 250 -4.73 -16.21 10.17
N VAL A 251 -4.22 -17.42 9.96
CA VAL A 251 -3.22 -17.76 8.95
C VAL A 251 -3.80 -18.85 8.07
N ILE A 252 -3.84 -18.59 6.77
CA ILE A 252 -4.24 -19.60 5.80
C ILE A 252 -2.98 -20.32 5.32
N ILE A 253 -3.00 -21.64 5.33
CA ILE A 253 -1.90 -22.52 4.93
C ILE A 253 -2.41 -23.48 3.85
N SER A 254 -1.58 -23.72 2.84
CA SER A 254 -1.76 -24.81 1.87
C SER A 254 -1.02 -26.05 2.35
N MET A 255 -1.66 -27.21 2.24
CA MET A 255 -1.04 -28.52 2.44
C MET A 255 -1.00 -29.28 1.13
N GLY A 256 0.18 -29.81 0.78
CA GLY A 256 0.38 -30.62 -0.42
C GLY A 256 1.08 -31.94 -0.11
N SER A 257 0.64 -33.05 -0.71
CA SER A 257 1.32 -34.34 -0.59
C SER A 257 1.07 -35.24 -1.81
N ASN A 258 2.07 -36.01 -2.22
CA ASN A 258 1.92 -37.03 -3.28
C ASN A 258 2.45 -38.42 -2.89
N ILE A 259 2.82 -38.60 -1.63
CA ILE A 259 3.22 -39.89 -1.04
C ILE A 259 2.31 -40.10 0.16
N ASP A 260 1.61 -41.24 0.20
CA ASP A 260 0.64 -41.59 1.23
C ASP A 260 -0.17 -40.39 1.79
N PRO A 261 -0.89 -39.63 0.92
CA PRO A 261 -1.39 -38.32 1.31
C PRO A 261 -2.45 -38.36 2.42
N GLN A 262 -3.21 -39.46 2.52
CA GLN A 262 -4.20 -39.65 3.57
C GLN A 262 -3.55 -39.69 4.96
N SER A 263 -2.56 -40.57 5.13
CA SER A 263 -1.84 -40.71 6.40
C SER A 263 -1.11 -39.42 6.76
N ASN A 264 -0.44 -38.80 5.79
CA ASN A 264 0.32 -37.58 6.02
C ASN A 264 -0.56 -36.38 6.35
N PHE A 265 -1.73 -36.23 5.72
CA PHE A 265 -2.67 -35.17 6.07
C PHE A 265 -3.26 -35.39 7.47
N SER A 266 -3.63 -36.61 7.84
CA SER A 266 -4.14 -36.91 9.17
C SER A 266 -3.12 -36.57 10.26
N GLN A 267 -1.87 -37.02 10.09
CA GLN A 267 -0.80 -36.73 11.04
C GLN A 267 -0.46 -35.23 11.09
N ALA A 268 -0.43 -34.55 9.95
CA ALA A 268 -0.19 -33.11 9.90
C ALA A 268 -1.31 -32.31 10.60
N GLU A 269 -2.57 -32.68 10.38
CA GLU A 269 -3.72 -32.04 11.05
C GLU A 269 -3.65 -32.23 12.57
N GLU A 270 -3.28 -33.41 13.06
CA GLU A 270 -3.08 -33.68 14.49
C GLU A 270 -1.94 -32.81 15.08
N MET A 271 -0.78 -32.81 14.43
CA MET A 271 0.39 -32.02 14.86
C MET A 271 0.13 -30.51 14.83
N LEU A 272 -0.68 -30.03 13.87
CA LEU A 272 -1.12 -28.64 13.80
C LEU A 272 -2.12 -28.32 14.90
N ALA A 273 -3.08 -29.21 15.17
CA ALA A 273 -4.10 -29.03 16.20
C ALA A 273 -3.52 -28.99 17.63
N ASP A 274 -2.42 -29.70 17.87
CA ASP A 274 -1.69 -29.67 19.14
C ASP A 274 -1.07 -28.30 19.46
N GLN A 275 -0.80 -27.51 18.44
CA GLN A 275 -0.03 -26.27 18.54
C GLN A 275 -0.85 -25.03 18.24
N PHE A 276 -1.84 -25.17 17.37
CA PHE A 276 -2.64 -24.09 16.84
C PHE A 276 -4.11 -24.47 16.85
N ARG A 277 -4.98 -23.48 16.97
CA ARG A 277 -6.41 -23.71 16.80
C ARG A 277 -6.76 -23.69 15.31
N ILE A 278 -7.12 -24.83 14.76
CA ILE A 278 -7.67 -24.93 13.40
C ILE A 278 -9.09 -24.35 13.41
N ARG A 279 -9.34 -23.30 12.60
CA ARG A 279 -10.66 -22.67 12.47
C ARG A 279 -11.51 -23.34 11.41
N ARG A 280 -10.90 -23.61 10.25
CA ARG A 280 -11.56 -24.08 9.04
C ARG A 280 -10.61 -24.97 8.23
N LYS A 281 -11.17 -25.89 7.46
CA LYS A 281 -10.47 -26.73 6.48
C LYS A 281 -11.32 -26.90 5.23
N SER A 282 -10.69 -26.92 4.06
CA SER A 282 -11.33 -27.34 2.81
C SER A 282 -11.46 -28.86 2.74
N GLY A 283 -12.12 -29.40 1.72
CA GLY A 283 -11.91 -30.79 1.31
C GLY A 283 -10.51 -31.00 0.71
N ALA A 284 -10.13 -32.26 0.50
CA ALA A 284 -8.93 -32.62 -0.24
C ALA A 284 -9.21 -32.62 -1.76
N TYR A 285 -8.24 -32.16 -2.55
CA TYR A 285 -8.35 -32.07 -4.00
C TYR A 285 -7.21 -32.80 -4.69
N LEU A 286 -7.56 -33.67 -5.63
CA LEU A 286 -6.61 -34.35 -6.50
C LEU A 286 -6.23 -33.45 -7.67
N THR A 287 -4.94 -33.27 -7.87
CA THR A 287 -4.37 -32.41 -8.91
C THR A 287 -3.16 -33.07 -9.54
N LYS A 288 -2.93 -32.81 -10.84
CA LYS A 288 -1.70 -33.25 -11.51
C LYS A 288 -0.50 -32.40 -11.06
N ASP A 289 0.70 -32.95 -11.20
CA ASP A 289 1.95 -32.20 -11.03
C ASP A 289 1.95 -30.92 -11.89
N VAL A 290 2.39 -29.81 -11.31
CA VAL A 290 2.45 -28.50 -11.99
C VAL A 290 3.36 -28.55 -13.21
N TYR A 291 4.44 -29.34 -13.15
CA TYR A 291 5.36 -29.55 -14.26
C TYR A 291 4.91 -30.65 -15.22
N ARG A 292 3.77 -31.29 -14.96
CA ARG A 292 3.15 -32.37 -15.76
C ARG A 292 4.12 -33.51 -16.08
N ARG A 293 5.01 -33.82 -15.13
CA ARG A 293 5.93 -34.94 -15.24
C ARG A 293 5.17 -36.27 -15.13
N PRO A 294 5.23 -37.15 -16.15
CA PRO A 294 4.43 -38.38 -16.18
C PRO A 294 4.82 -39.39 -15.10
N GLU A 295 6.05 -39.35 -14.61
CA GLU A 295 6.60 -40.23 -13.56
C GLU A 295 6.22 -39.79 -12.14
N VAL A 296 5.60 -38.62 -11.98
CA VAL A 296 5.26 -38.07 -10.67
C VAL A 296 3.81 -38.37 -10.34
N ASN A 297 3.59 -38.97 -9.16
CA ASN A 297 2.25 -39.23 -8.65
C ASN A 297 1.42 -37.94 -8.56
N PRO A 298 0.10 -38.00 -8.79
CA PRO A 298 -0.79 -36.88 -8.52
C PRO A 298 -0.67 -36.39 -7.07
N PHE A 299 -0.87 -35.09 -6.90
CA PHE A 299 -0.85 -34.42 -5.61
C PHE A 299 -2.25 -34.33 -5.04
N TYR A 300 -2.33 -34.43 -3.73
CA TYR A 300 -3.47 -34.06 -2.93
C TYR A 300 -3.16 -32.69 -2.35
N ASN A 301 -4.11 -31.77 -2.48
CA ASN A 301 -3.99 -30.40 -1.97
C ASN A 301 -5.18 -30.08 -1.08
N LYS A 302 -4.91 -29.39 0.02
CA LYS A 302 -5.92 -28.95 1.00
C LYS A 302 -5.52 -27.58 1.53
N VAL A 303 -6.49 -26.76 1.91
CA VAL A 303 -6.25 -25.46 2.53
C VAL A 303 -6.87 -25.46 3.92
N LEU A 304 -6.18 -24.86 4.88
CA LEU A 304 -6.64 -24.74 6.26
C LEU A 304 -6.37 -23.34 6.80
N GLU A 305 -7.21 -22.90 7.72
CA GLU A 305 -7.01 -21.67 8.47
C GLU A 305 -6.72 -22.00 9.94
N ILE A 306 -5.57 -21.55 10.43
CA ILE A 306 -5.17 -21.67 11.84
C ILE A 306 -5.19 -20.30 12.54
N GLU A 307 -5.37 -20.31 13.86
CA GLU A 307 -5.11 -19.17 14.73
C GLU A 307 -3.76 -19.34 15.45
N THR A 308 -2.89 -18.35 15.34
CA THR A 308 -1.59 -18.32 16.01
C THR A 308 -1.29 -16.95 16.62
N ASP A 309 -0.53 -16.92 17.71
CA ASP A 309 0.06 -15.69 18.28
C ASP A 309 1.57 -15.59 18.00
N LEU A 310 2.13 -16.55 17.24
CA LEU A 310 3.53 -16.55 16.86
C LEU A 310 3.81 -15.47 15.80
N PRO A 311 4.93 -14.74 15.90
CA PRO A 311 5.39 -13.89 14.81
C PRO A 311 5.72 -14.74 13.57
N TYR A 312 5.57 -14.16 12.38
CA TYR A 312 5.74 -14.88 11.11
C TYR A 312 7.00 -15.78 11.03
N PRO A 313 8.22 -15.32 11.41
CA PRO A 313 9.40 -16.19 11.34
C PRO A 313 9.31 -17.43 12.24
N ALA A 314 8.75 -17.29 13.44
CA ALA A 314 8.57 -18.42 14.36
C ALA A 314 7.50 -19.39 13.87
N LEU A 315 6.45 -18.88 13.20
CA LEU A 315 5.45 -19.74 12.56
C LEU A 315 6.06 -20.53 11.40
N ASP A 316 6.80 -19.88 10.51
CA ASP A 316 7.49 -20.51 9.37
C ASP A 316 8.45 -21.63 9.84
N GLU A 317 9.24 -21.37 10.88
CA GLU A 317 10.10 -22.39 11.49
C GLU A 317 9.30 -23.57 12.06
N ARG A 318 8.14 -23.30 12.66
CA ARG A 318 7.31 -24.34 13.26
C ARG A 318 6.65 -25.24 12.21
N LEU A 319 6.17 -24.67 11.11
CA LEU A 319 5.61 -25.46 10.01
C LEU A 319 6.69 -26.33 9.34
N LYS A 320 7.90 -25.78 9.11
CA LYS A 320 9.05 -26.56 8.60
C LYS A 320 9.47 -27.70 9.53
N ALA A 321 9.32 -27.51 10.84
CA ALA A 321 9.59 -28.58 11.80
C ALA A 321 8.60 -29.75 11.66
N ILE A 322 7.31 -29.45 11.41
CA ILE A 322 6.27 -30.47 11.16
C ILE A 322 6.59 -31.22 9.86
N GLU A 323 6.91 -30.52 8.77
CA GLU A 323 7.31 -31.14 7.51
C GLU A 323 8.49 -32.11 7.71
N LYS A 324 9.53 -31.66 8.43
CA LYS A 324 10.72 -32.47 8.70
C LYS A 324 10.40 -33.71 9.55
N GLN A 325 9.53 -33.58 10.55
CA GLN A 325 9.10 -34.70 11.39
C GLN A 325 8.36 -35.78 10.59
N LEU A 326 7.59 -35.38 9.57
CA LEU A 326 6.92 -36.30 8.65
C LEU A 326 7.82 -36.79 7.51
N GLY A 327 9.12 -36.46 7.52
CA GLY A 327 10.09 -37.00 6.57
C GLY A 327 10.24 -36.19 5.28
N ARG A 328 9.83 -34.92 5.26
CA ARG A 328 10.09 -34.02 4.12
C ARG A 328 11.60 -33.81 3.93
N VAL A 329 12.11 -34.20 2.77
CA VAL A 329 13.47 -33.88 2.33
C VAL A 329 13.45 -32.59 1.52
N THR A 330 14.23 -31.59 1.95
CA THR A 330 14.29 -30.28 1.29
C THR A 330 14.82 -30.39 -0.14
N GLY A 331 14.12 -29.78 -1.10
CA GLY A 331 14.54 -29.69 -2.51
C GLY A 331 14.01 -30.81 -3.41
N GLU A 332 13.43 -31.88 -2.86
CA GLU A 332 12.87 -32.97 -3.67
C GLU A 332 11.47 -32.60 -4.20
N LYS A 333 11.35 -32.38 -5.52
CA LYS A 333 10.11 -31.92 -6.16
C LYS A 333 9.23 -33.04 -6.74
N ALA A 334 9.75 -34.26 -6.83
CA ALA A 334 9.03 -35.41 -7.37
C ALA A 334 8.36 -36.25 -6.26
N ARG A 335 8.92 -36.22 -5.06
CA ARG A 335 8.45 -36.94 -3.87
C ARG A 335 8.28 -35.94 -2.73
N VAL A 336 7.03 -35.63 -2.45
CA VAL A 336 6.61 -34.64 -1.46
C VAL A 336 5.72 -35.35 -0.46
N VAL A 337 6.30 -35.68 0.69
CA VAL A 337 5.58 -36.33 1.79
C VAL A 337 4.57 -35.37 2.40
N LEU A 338 5.00 -34.14 2.69
CA LEU A 338 4.15 -33.02 3.07
C LEU A 338 4.84 -31.70 2.74
N ASP A 339 4.09 -30.75 2.20
CA ASP A 339 4.46 -29.35 2.03
C ASP A 339 3.43 -28.49 2.76
N LEU A 340 3.87 -27.54 3.58
CA LEU A 340 3.05 -26.60 4.34
C LEU A 340 3.45 -25.17 3.98
N ASP A 341 2.69 -24.54 3.08
CA ASP A 341 2.96 -23.18 2.61
C ASP A 341 2.03 -22.16 3.26
N ILE A 342 2.60 -21.11 3.86
CA ILE A 342 1.81 -19.99 4.39
C ILE A 342 1.30 -19.15 3.21
N LEU A 343 -0.03 -19.10 3.06
CA LEU A 343 -0.71 -18.32 2.03
C LEU A 343 -1.02 -16.90 2.50
N THR A 344 -1.50 -16.74 3.74
CA THR A 344 -1.82 -15.42 4.31
C THR A 344 -1.40 -15.35 5.77
N TYR A 345 -1.14 -14.15 6.28
CA TYR A 345 -0.86 -13.90 7.69
C TYR A 345 -1.70 -12.71 8.17
N GLY A 346 -2.95 -12.99 8.56
CA GLY A 346 -3.96 -11.99 8.81
C GLY A 346 -4.20 -11.12 7.58
N GLU A 347 -4.24 -9.80 7.80
CA GLU A 347 -4.35 -8.82 6.73
C GLU A 347 -2.97 -8.33 6.24
N ASN A 348 -1.86 -8.78 6.83
CA ASN A 348 -0.54 -8.20 6.59
C ASN A 348 -0.01 -8.47 5.17
N VAL A 349 0.71 -7.48 4.63
CA VAL A 349 1.31 -7.49 3.30
C VAL A 349 2.79 -7.17 3.41
N PHE A 350 3.64 -8.16 3.13
CA PHE A 350 5.08 -8.01 3.25
C PHE A 350 5.86 -9.05 2.45
N LYS A 351 7.17 -8.84 2.34
CA LYS A 351 8.12 -9.80 1.79
C LYS A 351 9.08 -10.27 2.88
N ALA A 352 9.07 -11.58 3.14
CA ALA A 352 9.96 -12.25 4.08
C ALA A 352 10.92 -13.19 3.34
N ALA A 353 12.21 -12.85 3.34
CA ALA A 353 13.24 -13.53 2.53
C ALA A 353 12.83 -13.66 1.05
N HIS A 354 12.45 -14.86 0.61
CA HIS A 354 12.00 -15.15 -0.75
C HIS A 354 10.47 -15.29 -0.90
N HIS A 355 9.71 -15.22 0.20
CA HIS A 355 8.26 -15.37 0.20
C HIS A 355 7.55 -14.01 0.27
N HIS A 356 6.51 -13.86 -0.55
CA HIS A 356 5.57 -12.75 -0.46
C HIS A 356 4.34 -13.23 0.30
N ILE A 357 3.88 -12.41 1.25
CA ILE A 357 2.64 -12.64 1.99
C ILE A 357 1.70 -11.48 1.69
N PRO A 358 0.45 -11.73 1.24
CA PRO A 358 -0.10 -13.03 0.84
C PRO A 358 0.64 -13.67 -0.36
N SER A 359 0.60 -14.99 -0.46
CA SER A 359 1.33 -15.75 -1.48
C SER A 359 0.80 -15.44 -2.89
N PRO A 360 1.66 -15.04 -3.85
CA PRO A 360 1.27 -14.82 -5.24
C PRO A 360 0.71 -16.08 -5.91
N ASP A 361 1.06 -17.26 -5.40
CA ASP A 361 0.63 -18.56 -5.92
C ASP A 361 -0.88 -18.76 -5.80
N MET A 362 -1.52 -18.07 -4.85
CA MET A 362 -2.99 -18.02 -4.71
C MET A 362 -3.67 -17.46 -5.96
N LEU A 363 -2.97 -16.59 -6.72
CA LEU A 363 -3.48 -15.97 -7.96
C LEU A 363 -3.11 -16.77 -9.21
N LYS A 364 -2.26 -17.79 -9.06
CA LYS A 364 -1.66 -18.52 -10.17
C LYS A 364 -2.18 -19.94 -10.31
N TYR A 365 -2.44 -20.62 -9.19
CA TYR A 365 -2.66 -22.05 -9.18
C TYR A 365 -4.05 -22.45 -8.69
N ARG A 366 -4.75 -23.27 -9.48
CA ARG A 366 -6.09 -23.74 -9.13
C ARG A 366 -6.09 -24.70 -7.94
N TYR A 367 -5.00 -25.43 -7.72
CA TYR A 367 -4.87 -26.34 -6.57
C TYR A 367 -4.88 -25.62 -5.22
N ILE A 368 -4.66 -24.30 -5.21
CA ILE A 368 -4.78 -23.44 -4.02
C ILE A 368 -6.14 -22.74 -4.04
N ALA A 369 -6.46 -22.06 -5.14
CA ALA A 369 -7.63 -21.18 -5.21
C ALA A 369 -8.96 -21.93 -5.10
N VAL A 370 -9.07 -23.15 -5.64
CA VAL A 370 -10.31 -23.95 -5.59
C VAL A 370 -10.63 -24.40 -4.16
N PRO A 371 -9.73 -25.08 -3.42
CA PRO A 371 -10.01 -25.42 -2.02
C PRO A 371 -10.20 -24.18 -1.14
N LEU A 372 -9.48 -23.08 -1.42
CA LEU A 372 -9.69 -21.82 -0.70
C LEU A 372 -11.09 -21.24 -0.93
N ALA A 373 -11.60 -21.30 -2.16
CA ALA A 373 -12.96 -20.85 -2.49
C ALA A 373 -14.04 -21.67 -1.79
N GLU A 374 -13.83 -22.98 -1.64
CA GLU A 374 -14.70 -23.85 -0.84
C GLU A 374 -14.67 -23.44 0.63
N MET A 375 -13.47 -23.26 1.20
CA MET A 375 -13.30 -22.96 2.63
C MET A 375 -13.75 -21.55 3.01
N SER A 376 -13.58 -20.58 2.11
CA SER A 376 -13.88 -19.17 2.36
C SER A 376 -14.37 -18.47 1.09
N PRO A 377 -15.66 -18.64 0.73
CA PRO A 377 -16.25 -18.02 -0.47
C PRO A 377 -16.16 -16.49 -0.49
N ASP A 378 -16.16 -15.84 0.66
CA ASP A 378 -16.04 -14.37 0.77
C ASP A 378 -14.58 -13.88 0.87
N PHE A 379 -13.61 -14.77 0.63
CA PHE A 379 -12.19 -14.41 0.72
C PHE A 379 -11.85 -13.29 -0.27
N ARG A 380 -11.14 -12.28 0.24
CA ARG A 380 -10.49 -11.24 -0.56
C ARG A 380 -9.00 -11.22 -0.25
N ASN A 381 -8.20 -11.11 -1.29
CA ASN A 381 -6.75 -11.05 -1.14
C ASN A 381 -6.34 -9.80 -0.32
N PRO A 382 -5.61 -9.96 0.81
CA PRO A 382 -5.23 -8.83 1.66
C PRO A 382 -4.36 -7.74 1.02
N ALA A 383 -3.65 -8.06 -0.08
CA ALA A 383 -2.81 -7.09 -0.80
C ALA A 383 -3.55 -6.37 -1.92
N THR A 384 -4.46 -7.06 -2.62
CA THR A 384 -5.09 -6.53 -3.84
C THR A 384 -6.58 -6.23 -3.70
N GLY A 385 -7.26 -6.80 -2.72
CA GLY A 385 -8.72 -6.67 -2.52
C GLY A 385 -9.56 -7.54 -3.47
N VAL A 386 -8.92 -8.21 -4.43
CA VAL A 386 -9.57 -9.09 -5.42
C VAL A 386 -10.25 -10.26 -4.71
N SER A 387 -11.50 -10.57 -5.08
CA SER A 387 -12.26 -11.67 -4.47
C SER A 387 -11.83 -13.02 -5.00
N ILE A 388 -12.10 -14.08 -4.24
CA ILE A 388 -11.78 -15.44 -4.67
C ILE A 388 -12.50 -15.85 -5.97
N GLN A 389 -13.70 -15.34 -6.23
CA GLN A 389 -14.41 -15.55 -7.50
C GLN A 389 -13.63 -14.94 -8.67
N GLU A 390 -13.22 -13.68 -8.54
CA GLU A 390 -12.45 -12.98 -9.58
C GLU A 390 -11.07 -13.63 -9.78
N ILE A 391 -10.46 -14.14 -8.70
CA ILE A 391 -9.23 -14.96 -8.79
C ILE A 391 -9.48 -16.20 -9.66
N LEU A 392 -10.52 -16.98 -9.36
CA LEU A 392 -10.84 -18.20 -10.09
C LEU A 392 -11.17 -17.97 -11.57
N GLU A 393 -11.77 -16.82 -11.90
CA GLU A 393 -12.07 -16.40 -13.28
C GLU A 393 -10.80 -15.99 -14.05
N LYS A 394 -9.85 -15.33 -13.38
CA LYS A 394 -8.63 -14.80 -14.01
C LYS A 394 -7.45 -15.78 -14.04
N ILE A 395 -7.47 -16.84 -13.23
CA ILE A 395 -6.40 -17.84 -13.21
C ILE A 395 -6.25 -18.47 -14.61
N THR A 396 -5.04 -18.39 -15.16
CA THR A 396 -4.70 -18.97 -16.47
C THR A 396 -4.41 -20.47 -16.40
N ASP A 397 -4.05 -20.99 -15.23
CA ASP A 397 -3.86 -22.42 -14.99
C ASP A 397 -5.15 -23.20 -15.29
N GLN A 398 -5.06 -24.16 -16.20
CA GLN A 398 -6.18 -25.01 -16.62
C GLN A 398 -6.16 -26.38 -15.92
N ALA A 399 -5.28 -26.58 -14.94
CA ALA A 399 -5.23 -27.82 -14.18
C ALA A 399 -6.55 -28.06 -13.45
N LYS A 400 -7.13 -29.26 -13.63
CA LYS A 400 -8.33 -29.66 -12.90
C LYS A 400 -7.95 -29.99 -11.46
N ALA A 401 -8.66 -29.39 -10.52
CA ALA A 401 -8.68 -29.77 -9.12
C ALA A 401 -9.97 -30.57 -8.87
N ILE A 402 -9.83 -31.87 -8.64
CA ILE A 402 -10.96 -32.79 -8.47
C ILE A 402 -11.16 -33.00 -6.97
N ARG A 403 -12.33 -32.61 -6.45
CA ARG A 403 -12.65 -32.81 -5.02
C ARG A 403 -12.71 -34.30 -4.73
N ILE A 404 -12.14 -34.69 -3.61
CA ILE A 404 -12.10 -36.07 -3.15
C ILE A 404 -13.03 -36.18 -1.95
N ASN A 405 -13.90 -37.19 -1.95
CA ASN A 405 -14.77 -37.45 -0.80
C ASN A 405 -13.97 -38.20 0.27
N GLU A 406 -13.81 -37.59 1.44
CA GLU A 406 -13.26 -38.27 2.64
C GLU A 406 -14.34 -39.27 3.13
N VAL A 407 -14.08 -40.58 3.02
CA VAL A 407 -14.89 -41.63 3.66
C VAL A 407 -14.14 -42.11 4.90
N GLU A 408 -14.85 -42.44 5.98
CA GLU A 408 -14.30 -42.89 7.28
C GLU A 408 -13.31 -44.08 7.19
N ASN A 409 -13.15 -44.72 6.03
CA ASN A 409 -12.18 -45.79 5.76
C ASN A 409 -11.48 -45.71 4.38
N GLY A 410 -11.34 -44.51 3.79
CA GLY A 410 -10.57 -44.31 2.56
C GLY A 410 -11.20 -43.33 1.57
N ILE A 411 -10.60 -43.23 0.39
CA ILE A 411 -11.01 -42.30 -0.67
C ILE A 411 -11.64 -43.12 -1.80
N GLU A 412 -12.92 -42.90 -2.07
CA GLU A 412 -13.54 -43.34 -3.32
C GLU A 412 -13.24 -42.30 -4.42
N ARG A 413 -12.77 -42.83 -5.56
CA ARG A 413 -12.25 -42.09 -6.71
C ARG A 413 -13.32 -41.40 -7.54
#